data_AF-A0A2T0XGL1-F1
#
_entry.id   AF-A0A2T0XGL1-F1
#
_cell.length_a   1.000
_cell.length_b   1.000
_cell.length_c   1.000
_cell.angle_alpha   90.00
_cell.angle_beta   90.00
_cell.angle_gamma   90.00
#
_symmetry.space_group_name_H-M   'P 1'
#
loop_
_entity.id
_entity.type
_entity.pdbx_description
1 polymer ?
#
loop_
_entity_poly.entity_id
_entity_poly.type
_entity_poly.pdbx_seq_one_letter_code
_entity_poly.pdbx_strand_id
1 'polypeptide(L)' 'MPKVAPEYPEHVQIVIRALKRARKLARKVSQETGTPFIYMKGDKIIKEMITKP' A
#
# COMPACT_ATOMS: atom_id res chain seq x y z
N MET A 1 -16.29 -19.23 -7.57
CA MET A 1 -17.04 -17.95 -7.67
C MET A 1 -16.07 -16.87 -8.10
N PRO A 2 -16.29 -16.21 -9.26
CA PRO A 2 -15.44 -15.08 -9.65
C PRO A 2 -15.63 -13.95 -8.63
N LYS A 3 -14.54 -13.43 -8.08
CA LYS A 3 -14.55 -12.25 -7.21
C LYS A 3 -14.92 -11.05 -8.09
N VAL A 4 -16.21 -10.66 -8.09
CA VAL A 4 -16.66 -9.41 -8.71
C VAL A 4 -15.99 -8.28 -7.93
N ALA A 5 -14.97 -7.66 -8.52
CA ALA A 5 -14.37 -6.49 -7.93
C ALA A 5 -15.43 -5.37 -7.91
N PRO A 6 -15.63 -4.66 -6.78
CA PRO A 6 -16.56 -3.54 -6.74
C PRO A 6 -16.16 -2.52 -7.82
N GLU A 7 -17.11 -2.20 -8.69
CA GLU A 7 -16.92 -1.27 -9.79
C GLU A 7 -17.04 0.15 -9.25
N TYR A 8 -15.88 0.71 -8.88
CA TYR A 8 -15.83 2.07 -8.34
C TYR A 8 -15.97 3.10 -9.47
N PRO A 9 -16.58 4.28 -9.21
CA PRO A 9 -16.54 5.42 -10.12
C PRO A 9 -15.10 5.77 -10.54
N GLU A 10 -14.92 6.31 -11.74
CA GLU A 10 -13.59 6.56 -12.33
C GLU A 10 -12.66 7.38 -11.42
N HIS A 11 -13.16 8.46 -10.82
CA HIS A 11 -12.38 9.30 -9.91
C HIS A 11 -11.85 8.52 -8.70
N VAL A 12 -12.65 7.59 -8.16
CA VAL A 12 -12.24 6.70 -7.06
C VAL A 12 -11.15 5.73 -7.52
N GLN A 13 -11.27 5.20 -8.74
CA GLN A 13 -10.22 4.33 -9.30
C GLN A 13 -8.88 5.06 -9.47
N ILE A 14 -8.91 6.32 -9.90
CA ILE A 14 -7.72 7.17 -10.03
C ILE A 14 -7.04 7.35 -8.66
N VAL A 15 -7.83 7.68 -7.63
CA VAL A 15 -7.31 7.82 -6.25
C VAL A 15 -6.73 6.51 -5.75
N ILE A 16 -7.40 5.38 -5.93
CA ILE A 16 -6.88 4.05 -5.54
C ILE A 16 -5.54 3.75 -6.24
N ARG A 17 -5.39 4.09 -7.52
CA ARG A 17 -4.13 3.93 -8.26
C ARG A 17 -3.03 4.82 -7.68
N ALA A 18 -3.34 6.07 -7.36
CA ALA A 18 -2.39 7.01 -6.74
C ALA A 18 -1.92 6.49 -5.36
N LEU A 19 -2.84 6.04 -4.51
CA LEU A 19 -2.53 5.47 -3.20
C LEU A 19 -1.66 4.20 -3.30
N LYS A 20 -1.94 3.32 -4.28
CA LYS A 20 -1.09 2.15 -4.54
C LYS A 20 0.33 2.53 -4.94
N ARG A 21 0.51 3.60 -5.73
CA ARG A 21 1.84 4.12 -6.11
C ARG A 21 2.55 4.73 -4.90
N ALA A 22 1.87 5.53 -4.09
CA ALA A 22 2.41 6.10 -2.86
C ALA A 22 2.90 5.01 -1.90
N ARG A 23 2.12 3.93 -1.72
CA ARG A 23 2.52 2.77 -0.92
C ARG A 23 3.81 2.12 -1.42
N LYS A 24 3.94 1.93 -2.74
CA LYS A 24 5.17 1.35 -3.35
C LYS A 24 6.38 2.24 -3.09
N LEU A 25 6.24 3.55 -3.24
CA LEU A 25 7.31 4.50 -2.99
C LEU A 25 7.74 4.49 -1.51
N ALA A 26 6.78 4.58 -0.58
CA ALA A 26 7.06 4.56 0.85
C ALA A 26 7.77 3.27 1.28
N ARG A 27 7.38 2.11 0.70
CA ARG A 27 8.07 0.83 0.90
C ARG A 27 9.53 0.88 0.43
N LYS A 28 9.79 1.47 -0.74
CA LYS A 28 11.15 1.63 -1.27
C LYS A 28 12.01 2.53 -0.38
N VAL A 29 11.47 3.68 0.03
CA VAL A 29 12.16 4.62 0.94
C VAL A 29 12.47 3.96 2.28
N SER A 30 11.52 3.21 2.86
CA SER A 30 11.75 2.46 4.10
C SER A 30 12.91 1.46 3.96
N GLN A 31 12.95 0.73 2.84
CA GLN A 31 14.04 -0.21 2.57
C GLN A 31 15.40 0.48 2.39
N GLU A 32 15.45 1.62 1.69
CA GLU A 32 16.70 2.37 1.44
C GLU A 32 17.24 3.05 2.70
N THR A 33 16.35 3.55 3.55
CA THR A 33 16.71 4.28 4.77
C THR A 33 16.89 3.37 5.99
N GLY A 34 16.54 2.08 5.87
CA GLY A 34 16.51 1.16 7.01
C GLY A 34 15.49 1.57 8.07
N THR A 35 14.45 2.33 7.69
CA THR A 35 13.39 2.73 8.61
C THR A 35 12.22 1.77 8.55
N PRO A 36 11.47 1.56 9.64
CA PRO A 36 10.29 0.69 9.62
C PRO A 36 9.20 1.23 8.68
N PHE A 37 8.63 0.36 7.85
CA PHE A 37 7.45 0.67 7.04
C PHE A 37 6.19 0.53 7.88
N ILE A 38 5.40 1.61 7.97
CA ILE A 38 4.16 1.66 8.76
C ILE A 38 2.96 1.73 7.82
N TYR A 39 1.98 0.85 8.02
CA TYR A 39 0.75 0.83 7.24
C TYR A 39 -0.41 0.22 8.03
N MET A 40 -1.64 0.47 7.57
CA MET A 40 -2.84 -0.16 8.13
C MET A 40 -3.19 -1.45 7.38
N LYS A 41 -3.60 -2.48 8.11
CA LYS A 41 -4.18 -3.72 7.59
C LYS A 41 -5.43 -4.06 8.39
N GLY A 42 -6.60 -3.80 7.78
CA GLY A 42 -7.85 -3.73 8.56
C GLY A 42 -7.73 -2.64 9.61
N ASP A 43 -8.11 -2.94 10.84
CA ASP A 43 -8.11 -1.98 11.95
C ASP A 43 -6.79 -1.93 12.73
N LYS A 44 -5.75 -2.59 12.23
CA LYS A 44 -4.44 -2.68 12.90
C LYS A 44 -3.39 -1.87 12.17
N ILE A 45 -2.61 -1.12 12.94
CA ILE A 45 -1.37 -0.50 12.48
C ILE A 45 -0.27 -1.56 12.55
N ILE A 46 0.36 -1.82 11.42
CA ILE A 46 1.49 -2.73 11.29
C ILE A 46 2.75 -1.91 11.07
N LYS A 47 3.83 -2.28 11.77
CA LYS A 47 5.18 -1.75 11.60
C LYS A 47 6.09 -2.90 11.20
N GLU A 48 6.61 -2.90 9.98
CA GLU A 48 7.46 -3.96 9.46
C GLU A 48 8.82 -3.41 9.01
N MET A 49 9.89 -4.13 9.33
CA MET A 49 11.22 -3.85 8.75
C MET A 49 11.32 -4.57 7.41
N ILE A 50 11.51 -3.80 6.34
CA ILE A 50 11.59 -4.36 4.99
C ILE A 50 13.06 -4.51 4.62
N THR A 51 13.57 -5.72 4.75
CA THR A 51 14.92 -6.06 4.29
C THR A 51 14.89 -6.42 2.80
N LYS A 52 16.02 -6.26 2.10
CA LYS A 52 16.19 -6.94 0.81
C LYS A 52 16.14 -8.46 1.06
N PRO A 53 15.46 -9.25 0.20
CA PRO A 53 15.70 -10.68 0.17
C PRO A 53 17.15 -10.98 -0.21
#